data_AF-A0A8R7PSG0-F1
#
_entry.id   AF-A0A8R7PSG0-F1
#
_cell.length_a   1.000
_cell.length_b   1.000
_cell.length_c   1.000
_cell.angle_alpha   90.00
_cell.angle_beta   90.00
_cell.angle_gamma   90.00
#
_symmetry.space_group_name_H-M   'P 1'
#
loop_
_entity.id
_entity.type
_entity.pdbx_description
1 polymer ?
#
loop_
_entity_poly.entity_id
_entity_poly.type
_entity_poly.pdbx_seq_one_letter_code
_entity_poly.pdbx_strand_id
1 'polypeptide(L)'
;MICSQIQKDLATCCALEVTKVIKNELEDKNFVILVHEARDCSMKEQMAIILRFLDDSGELQERFLAIKHITDCTSAGIKEALFYVSKYHGLSNNRLRG
;
A
#
# COMPACT_ATOMS: atom_id res chain seq x y z
N MET A 1 14.95 -4.74 -27.22
CA MET A 1 14.97 -4.41 -25.78
C MET A 1 14.14 -3.14 -25.60
N ILE A 2 13.00 -3.21 -24.91
CA ILE A 2 12.27 -1.99 -24.54
C ILE A 2 13.14 -1.27 -23.51
N CYS A 3 13.35 0.04 -23.67
CA CYS A 3 14.18 0.83 -22.77
C CYS A 3 13.72 0.64 -21.30
N SER A 4 14.65 0.39 -20.37
CA SER A 4 14.34 0.20 -18.95
C SER A 4 13.57 1.37 -18.34
N GLN A 5 13.78 2.58 -18.87
CA GLN A 5 13.03 3.76 -18.45
C GLN A 5 11.56 3.65 -18.83
N ILE A 6 11.27 3.27 -20.08
CA ILE A 6 9.89 3.12 -20.58
C ILE A 6 9.12 2.08 -19.75
N GLN A 7 9.76 0.97 -19.36
CA GLN A 7 9.12 -0.05 -18.52
C GLN A 7 8.79 0.49 -17.12
N LYS A 8 9.69 1.26 -16.51
CA LYS A 8 9.46 1.88 -15.20
C LYS A 8 8.37 2.94 -15.26
N ASP A 9 8.36 3.76 -16.32
CA ASP A 9 7.35 4.79 -16.51
C ASP A 9 5.97 4.15 -16.68
N LEU A 10 5.86 3.10 -17.50
CA LEU A 10 4.61 2.36 -17.67
C LEU A 10 4.13 1.75 -16.35
N ALA A 11 5.02 1.08 -15.61
CA ALA A 11 4.66 0.50 -14.30
C ALA A 11 4.22 1.58 -13.30
N THR A 12 4.87 2.74 -13.31
CA THR A 12 4.50 3.89 -12.47
C THR A 12 3.12 4.42 -12.84
N CYS A 13 2.83 4.60 -14.13
CA CYS A 13 1.52 5.02 -14.61
C CYS A 13 0.42 4.03 -14.20
N CYS A 14 0.65 2.73 -14.37
CA CYS A 14 -0.29 1.70 -13.92
C CYS A 14 -0.52 1.75 -12.40
N ALA A 15 0.54 1.89 -11.61
CA ALA A 15 0.43 1.99 -10.16
C ALA A 15 -0.35 3.23 -9.71
N LEU A 16 -0.18 4.37 -10.40
CA LEU A 16 -0.93 5.60 -10.13
C LEU A 16 -2.42 5.43 -10.40
N GLU A 17 -2.78 4.86 -11.56
CA GLU A 17 -4.19 4.63 -11.90
C GLU A 17 -4.85 3.60 -10.97
N VAL A 18 -4.17 2.50 -10.65
CA VAL A 18 -4.68 1.51 -9.67
C VAL A 18 -4.85 2.15 -8.29
N THR A 19 -3.87 2.92 -7.82
CA THR A 19 -3.97 3.64 -6.54
C THR A 19 -5.16 4.59 -6.53
N LYS A 20 -5.40 5.31 -7.63
CA LYS A 20 -6.52 6.22 -7.77
C LYS A 20 -7.85 5.49 -7.68
N VAL A 21 -8.00 4.34 -8.34
CA VAL A 21 -9.20 3.48 -8.23
C VAL A 21 -9.40 3.03 -6.79
N ILE A 22 -8.36 2.51 -6.13
CA ILE A 22 -8.44 2.07 -4.73
C ILE A 22 -8.89 3.21 -3.80
N LYS A 23 -8.34 4.42 -3.99
CA LYS A 23 -8.72 5.59 -3.21
C LYS A 23 -10.17 6.02 -3.44
N ASN A 24 -10.67 5.90 -4.66
CA ASN A 24 -12.06 6.20 -5.00
C ASN A 24 -13.01 5.12 -4.47
N GLU A 25 -12.61 3.85 -4.39
CA GLU A 25 -13.43 2.84 -3.71
C GLU A 25 -13.49 3.09 -2.22
N LEU A 26 -12.35 3.50 -1.63
CA LEU A 26 -12.21 3.76 -0.20
C LEU A 26 -12.95 5.02 0.25
N GLU A 27 -12.87 6.13 -0.48
CA GLU A 27 -13.52 7.41 -0.15
C GLU A 27 -13.35 7.79 1.34
N ASP A 28 -14.47 7.92 2.05
CA ASP A 28 -14.56 8.27 3.47
C ASP A 28 -14.82 7.06 4.37
N LYS A 29 -14.71 5.85 3.81
CA LYS A 29 -14.98 4.60 4.52
C LYS A 29 -13.90 4.35 5.58
N ASN A 30 -14.30 3.69 6.66
CA ASN A 30 -13.34 3.21 7.65
C ASN A 30 -12.57 2.02 7.07
N PHE A 31 -11.30 1.89 7.43
CA PHE A 31 -10.46 0.83 6.91
C PHE A 31 -9.45 0.35 7.94
N VAL A 32 -8.97 -0.87 7.72
CA VAL A 32 -7.86 -1.50 8.42
C VAL A 32 -6.70 -1.63 7.44
N ILE A 33 -5.47 -1.50 7.94
CA ILE A 33 -4.27 -1.81 7.14
C ILE A 33 -3.72 -3.16 7.59
N LEU A 34 -3.63 -4.09 6.65
CA LEU A 34 -2.90 -5.33 6.84
C LEU A 34 -1.47 -5.13 6.36
N VAL A 35 -0.55 -5.60 7.18
CA VAL A 35 0.88 -5.52 6.94
C VAL A 35 1.44 -6.93 6.90
N HIS A 36 2.15 -7.26 5.83
CA HIS A 36 2.90 -8.51 5.75
C HIS A 36 4.38 -8.21 5.49
N GLU A 37 5.22 -8.62 6.43
CA GLU A 37 6.67 -8.59 6.27
C GLU A 37 7.13 -9.88 5.59
N ALA A 38 7.93 -9.74 4.53
CA ALA A 38 8.58 -10.86 3.86
C ALA A 38 9.94 -10.44 3.30
N ARG A 39 10.85 -11.41 3.20
CA ARG A 39 12.15 -11.23 2.57
C ARG A 39 12.08 -11.60 1.09
N ASP A 40 12.63 -10.76 0.22
CA ASP A 40 12.71 -11.06 -1.21
C ASP A 40 13.90 -11.97 -1.59
N CYS A 41 13.96 -12.37 -2.87
CA CYS A 41 15.04 -13.23 -3.39
C CYS A 41 16.43 -12.58 -3.37
N SER A 42 16.51 -11.26 -3.13
CA SER A 42 17.76 -10.51 -2.94
C SER A 42 18.13 -10.33 -1.47
N MET A 43 17.46 -11.06 -0.57
CA MET A 43 17.62 -11.01 0.88
C MET A 43 17.27 -9.65 1.51
N LYS A 44 16.45 -8.85 0.83
CA LYS A 44 15.98 -7.56 1.34
C LYS A 44 14.61 -7.71 1.98
N GLU A 45 14.42 -7.05 3.12
CA GLU A 45 13.16 -7.08 3.84
C GLU A 45 12.15 -6.15 3.17
N GLN A 46 10.91 -6.61 3.03
CA GLN A 46 9.85 -5.87 2.38
C GLN A 46 8.56 -5.97 3.17
N MET A 47 7.73 -4.95 3.02
CA MET A 47 6.45 -4.83 3.67
C MET A 47 5.37 -4.66 2.61
N ALA A 48 4.51 -5.66 2.45
CA ALA A 48 3.31 -5.57 1.64
C ALA A 48 2.18 -4.93 2.47
N ILE A 49 1.47 -3.99 1.85
CA ILE A 49 0.46 -3.16 2.50
C ILE A 49 -0.86 -3.35 1.76
N ILE A 50 -1.87 -3.82 2.49
CA ILE A 50 -3.21 -4.12 1.96
C ILE A 50 -4.22 -3.31 2.76
N LEU A 51 -5.13 -2.64 2.07
CA LEU A 51 -6.27 -1.97 2.67
C LEU A 51 -7.45 -2.94 2.73
N ARG A 52 -8.07 -3.03 3.90
CA ARG A 52 -9.28 -3.83 4.13
C ARG A 52 -10.41 -2.90 4.58
N PHE A 53 -11.52 -2.88 3.85
CA PHE A 53 -12.68 -2.03 4.13
C PHE A 53 -13.97 -2.73 3.68
N LEU A 54 -15.12 -2.21 4.11
CA LEU A 54 -16.41 -2.64 3.58
C LEU A 54 -16.84 -1.69 2.48
N ASP A 55 -17.31 -2.20 1.34
CA ASP A 55 -17.90 -1.36 0.31
C ASP A 55 -19.32 -0.89 0.68
N ASP A 56 -19.97 -0.19 -0.25
CA ASP A 56 -21.32 0.36 -0.04
C ASP A 56 -22.41 -0.71 0.09
N SER A 57 -22.12 -1.95 -0.35
CA SER A 57 -23.00 -3.11 -0.16
C SER A 57 -22.71 -3.85 1.17
N GLY A 58 -21.71 -3.39 1.92
CA GLY A 58 -21.24 -4.03 3.14
C GLY A 58 -20.35 -5.25 2.89
N GLU A 59 -19.87 -5.45 1.66
CA GLU A 59 -18.97 -6.56 1.34
C GLU A 59 -17.52 -6.22 1.66
N LEU A 60 -16.78 -7.22 2.14
CA LEU A 60 -15.37 -7.06 2.48
C LEU A 60 -14.53 -6.91 1.22
N GLN A 61 -13.87 -5.77 1.09
CA GLN A 61 -12.91 -5.50 0.04
C GLN A 61 -11.50 -5.50 0.60
N GLU A 62 -10.59 -6.16 -0.12
CA GLU A 62 -9.15 -6.11 0.11
C GLU A 62 -8.47 -5.56 -1.14
N ARG A 63 -7.63 -4.54 -0.94
CA ARG A 63 -6.92 -3.86 -2.02
C ARG A 63 -5.44 -3.75 -1.69
N PHE A 64 -4.61 -4.41 -2.48
CA PHE A 64 -3.16 -4.27 -2.39
C PHE A 64 -2.77 -2.84 -2.80
N LEU A 65 -2.10 -2.13 -1.90
CA LEU A 65 -1.73 -0.73 -2.11
C LEU A 65 -0.28 -0.60 -2.57
N ALA A 66 0.65 -1.22 -1.84
CA ALA A 66 2.07 -1.02 -2.07
C ALA A 66 2.92 -2.14 -1.48
N ILE A 67 4.13 -2.27 -2.03
CA ILE A 67 5.26 -2.93 -1.38
C ILE A 67 6.28 -1.85 -1.04
N LYS A 68 6.75 -1.86 0.21
CA LYS A 68 7.80 -0.97 0.70
C LYS A 68 8.99 -1.79 1.16
N HIS A 69 10.15 -1.54 0.55
CA HIS A 69 11.41 -2.03 1.11
C HIS A 69 11.65 -1.34 2.45
N ILE A 70 11.91 -2.15 3.48
CA ILE A 70 12.26 -1.72 4.83
C ILE A 70 13.62 -2.29 5.22
N THR A 71 14.39 -1.55 6.01
CA THR A 71 15.68 -2.01 6.54
C THR A 71 15.61 -2.35 8.03
N ASP A 72 14.54 -1.94 8.70
CA ASP A 72 14.26 -2.15 10.11
C ASP A 72 12.91 -2.85 10.27
N CYS A 73 12.94 -4.10 10.70
CA CYS A 73 11.75 -4.94 10.92
C CYS A 73 11.29 -4.91 12.38
N THR A 74 11.86 -4.03 13.21
CA THR A 74 11.29 -3.77 14.53
C THR A 74 9.91 -3.13 14.39
N SER A 75 9.09 -3.23 15.44
CA SER A 75 7.78 -2.57 15.45
C SER A 75 7.86 -1.06 15.22
N ALA A 76 8.97 -0.42 15.61
CA ALA A 76 9.21 1.00 15.37
C ALA A 76 9.46 1.28 13.88
N GLY A 77 10.35 0.51 13.24
CA GLY A 77 10.66 0.65 11.81
C GLY A 77 9.44 0.39 10.92
N ILE A 78 8.68 -0.67 11.21
CA ILE A 78 7.43 -0.99 10.49
C ILE A 78 6.40 0.14 10.65
N LYS A 79 6.24 0.67 11.87
CA LYS A 79 5.36 1.81 12.13
C LYS A 79 5.77 3.02 11.29
N GLU A 80 7.04 3.37 11.27
CA GLU A 80 7.55 4.50 10.48
C GLU A 80 7.31 4.30 8.97
N ALA A 81 7.61 3.11 8.45
CA ALA A 81 7.36 2.75 7.06
C ALA A 81 5.87 2.86 6.70
N LEU A 82 4.99 2.39 7.60
CA LEU A 82 3.55 2.49 7.44
C LEU A 82 3.09 3.96 7.39
N PHE A 83 3.56 4.81 8.31
CA PHE A 83 3.24 6.25 8.29
C PHE A 83 3.72 6.93 7.02
N TYR A 84 4.91 6.57 6.54
CA TYR A 84 5.44 7.09 5.28
C TYR A 84 4.51 6.73 4.10
N VAL A 85 4.11 5.46 3.98
CA VAL A 85 3.24 5.00 2.88
C VAL A 85 1.86 5.64 2.99
N SER A 86 1.26 5.67 4.19
CA SER A 86 -0.04 6.32 4.42
C SER A 86 -0.02 7.79 4.00
N LYS A 87 1.04 8.54 4.37
CA LYS A 87 1.21 9.94 3.97
C LYS A 87 1.41 10.08 2.46
N TYR A 88 2.22 9.21 1.85
CA TYR A 88 2.50 9.24 0.41
C TYR A 88 1.23 9.03 -0.43
N HIS A 89 0.36 8.10 -0.03
CA HIS A 89 -0.91 7.85 -0.71
C HIS A 89 -2.06 8.77 -0.25
N GLY A 90 -1.82 9.63 0.75
CA GLY A 90 -2.82 10.55 1.28
C GLY A 90 -3.97 9.84 2.00
N LEU A 91 -3.68 8.77 2.74
CA LEU A 91 -4.65 8.07 3.57
C LEU A 91 -4.90 8.85 4.86
N SER A 92 -6.17 8.96 5.26
CA SER A 92 -6.56 9.66 6.48
C SER A 92 -6.42 8.76 7.72
N ASN A 93 -5.57 9.17 8.66
CA ASN A 93 -5.40 8.47 9.94
C ASN A 93 -6.69 8.45 10.79
N ASN A 94 -7.61 9.40 10.57
CA ASN A 94 -8.86 9.50 11.35
C ASN A 94 -9.85 8.36 11.01
N ARG A 95 -9.70 7.75 9.84
CA ARG A 95 -10.55 6.65 9.34
C ARG A 95 -9.92 5.28 9.55
N LEU A 96 -8.63 5.22 9.88
CA LEU A 96 -7.93 3.99 10.22
C LEU A 96 -8.55 3.36 11.48
N ARG A 97 -8.73 2.04 11.44
CA ARG A 97 -9.21 1.20 12.54
C ARG A 97 -8.17 0.14 12.84
N GLY A 98 -8.08 -0.24 14.12
CA GLY A 98 -7.21 -1.29 14.65
C GLY A 98 -8.04 -2.34 15.35
#